data_AF-A0A259CTM2-F1
#
_entry.id   AF-A0A259CTM2-F1
#
_cell.length_a   1.000
_cell.length_b   1.000
_cell.length_c   1.000
_cell.angle_alpha   90.00
_cell.angle_beta   90.00
_cell.angle_gamma   90.00
#
_symmetry.space_group_name_H-M   'P 1'
#
loop_
_entity.id
_entity.type
_entity.pdbx_description
1 polymer ?
#
loop_
_entity_poly.entity_id
_entity_poly.type
_entity_poly.pdbx_seq_one_letter_code
_entity_poly.pdbx_strand_id
1 'polypeptide(L)' 'FTQRAGGVGLGLAVVRQIVHAHRGDISYRNSVTGGAEFTIILPITQTD' A
#
# COMPACT_ATOMS: atom_id res chain seq x y z
N PHE A 1 -6.05 -4.57 6.73
CA PHE A 1 -5.39 -5.33 7.82
C PHE A 1 -5.99 -6.73 7.87
N THR A 2 -5.29 -7.76 7.41
CA THR A 2 -5.69 -9.15 7.65
C THR A 2 -4.85 -9.69 8.80
N GLN A 3 -5.48 -9.91 9.95
CA GLN A 3 -4.87 -10.60 11.08
C GLN A 3 -4.80 -12.11 10.75
N ARG A 4 -3.81 -12.53 9.95
CA ARG A 4 -3.39 -13.93 9.97
C ARG A 4 -2.50 -14.10 11.19
N ALA A 5 -2.95 -14.91 12.15
CA ALA A 5 -2.13 -15.36 13.26
C ALA A 5 -0.86 -16.02 12.70
N GLY A 6 0.27 -15.30 12.77
CA GLY A 6 1.57 -15.79 12.28
C GLY A 6 2.24 -14.98 11.16
N GLY A 7 1.55 -14.03 10.51
CA GLY A 7 2.19 -13.12 9.56
C GLY A 7 2.76 -11.89 10.26
N VAL A 8 4.07 -11.66 10.19
CA VAL A 8 4.77 -10.51 10.84
C VAL A 8 4.33 -9.13 10.29
N GLY A 9 3.36 -9.06 9.38
CA GLY A 9 2.86 -7.80 8.83
C GLY A 9 3.79 -7.14 7.81
N LEU A 10 4.81 -7.85 7.34
CA LEU A 10 5.86 -7.28 6.48
C LEU A 10 5.38 -6.90 5.08
N GLY A 11 4.39 -7.60 4.51
CA GLY A 11 3.98 -7.37 3.12
C GLY A 11 3.58 -5.92 2.84
N LEU A 12 2.72 -5.33 3.68
CA LEU A 12 2.29 -3.93 3.49
C LEU A 12 3.40 -2.93 3.85
N ALA A 13 4.29 -3.28 4.80
CA ALA A 13 5.45 -2.47 5.13
C ALA A 13 6.41 -2.37 3.93
N VAL A 14 6.67 -3.49 3.25
CA VAL A 14 7.49 -3.55 2.03
C VAL A 14 6.82 -2.76 0.90
N VAL A 15 5.52 -2.95 0.67
CA VAL A 15 4.78 -2.16 -0.34
C VAL A 15 4.88 -0.66 -0.04
N ARG A 16 4.69 -0.25 1.21
CA ARG A 16 4.83 1.16 1.61
C ARG A 16 6.23 1.70 1.33
N GLN A 17 7.28 0.94 1.65
CA GLN A 17 8.66 1.35 1.34
C GLN A 17 8.90 1.51 -0.16
N ILE A 18 8.43 0.56 -0.99
CA ILE A 18 8.56 0.62 -2.44
C ILE A 18 7.85 1.87 -2.99
N VAL A 19 6.59 2.09 -2.59
CA VAL A 19 5.80 3.24 -3.06
C VAL A 19 6.48 4.56 -2.69
N HIS A 20 6.99 4.70 -1.46
CA HIS A 20 7.71 5.92 -1.04
C HIS A 20 9.04 6.09 -1.78
N ALA A 21 9.78 5.02 -2.06
CA ALA A 21 11.01 5.07 -2.87
C ALA A 21 10.73 5.58 -4.30
N HIS A 22 9.53 5.33 -4.82
CA HIS A 22 9.05 5.87 -6.09
C HIS A 22 8.42 7.26 -5.99
N ARG A 23 8.54 7.96 -4.85
CA ARG A 23 7.89 9.26 -4.55
C ARG A 23 6.37 9.22 -4.71
N GLY A 24 5.79 8.04 -4.54
CA GLY A 24 4.35 7.82 -4.55
C GLY A 24 3.73 7.82 -3.16
N ASP A 25 2.44 7.57 -3.11
CA ASP A 25 1.69 7.39 -1.87
C ASP A 25 0.77 6.17 -1.93
N ILE A 26 0.46 5.61 -0.75
CA ILE A 26 -0.44 4.47 -0.60
C ILE A 26 -1.48 4.74 0.49
N SER A 27 -2.75 4.51 0.16
CA SER A 27 -3.87 4.60 1.09
C SER A 27 -4.72 3.33 1.05
N TYR A 28 -5.54 3.12 2.09
CA TYR A 28 -6.48 2.01 2.14
C TYR A 28 -7.81 2.45 2.73
N ARG A 29 -8.89 1.80 2.29
CA ARG A 29 -10.24 1.97 2.83
C ARG A 29 -11.01 0.65 2.76
N ASN A 30 -12.20 0.63 3.34
CA ASN A 30 -13.14 -0.46 3.10
C ASN A 30 -13.68 -0.33 1.67
N SER A 31 -13.70 -1.43 0.93
CA SER A 31 -14.29 -1.46 -0.41
C SER A 31 -15.81 -1.40 -0.33
N VAL A 32 -16.45 -0.78 -1.34
CA VAL A 32 -17.92 -0.75 -1.50
C VAL A 32 -18.52 -2.15 -1.68
N THR A 33 -17.73 -3.12 -2.15
CA THR A 33 -18.12 -4.53 -2.30
C THR A 33 -17.76 -5.39 -1.09
N GLY A 34 -17.28 -4.78 -0.01
CA GLY A 34 -16.72 -5.48 1.15
C GLY A 34 -15.25 -5.84 0.98
N GLY A 35 -14.57 -6.09 2.11
CA GLY A 35 -13.12 -6.31 2.15
C GLY A 35 -12.32 -5.00 2.20
N ALA A 36 -11.09 -5.04 1.70
CA ALA A 36 -10.16 -3.92 1.72
C ALA A 36 -9.82 -3.45 0.30
N GLU A 37 -9.86 -2.14 0.09
CA GLU A 37 -9.39 -1.48 -1.13
C GLU A 37 -8.08 -0.74 -0.81
N PHE A 38 -7.08 -0.89 -1.67
CA PHE A 38 -5.81 -0.21 -1.57
C PHE A 38 -5.62 0.65 -2.81
N THR A 39 -5.21 1.90 -2.63
CA THR A 39 -4.97 2.84 -3.72
C THR A 39 -3.52 3.27 -3.67
N ILE A 40 -2.81 3.11 -4.79
CA ILE A 40 -1.42 3.54 -4.97
C ILE A 40 -1.41 4.64 -6.02
N ILE A 41 -0.72 5.74 -5.71
CA ILE A 41 -0.53 6.87 -6.63
C ILE A 41 0.98 7.01 -6.87
N LEU A 42 1.39 6.99 -8.14
CA LEU A 42 2.77 7.15 -8.55
C LEU A 42 2.90 8.36 -9.50
N PRO A 43 3.95 9.18 -9.38
CA PRO A 43 4.27 10.20 -10.38
C PRO A 43 4.60 9.56 -11.74
N ILE A 44 4.15 10.18 -12.84
CA ILE A 44 4.46 9.73 -14.21
C ILE A 44 5.92 9.99 -14.61
N THR A 45 6.57 10.93 -13.92
CA THR A 45 7.98 11.28 -14.10
C THR A 45 8.57 11.57 -12.72
N GLN A 46 9.73 10.98 -12.44
CA GLN A 46 10.50 11.34 -11.24
C GLN A 46 11.41 12.50 -11.63
N THR A 47 11.07 13.70 -11.18
CA THR A 47 12.00 14.84 -11.24
C THR A 47 12.97 14.68 -10.08
N ASP A 48 14.27 14.56 -10.34
CA ASP A 48 15.30 14.42 -9.31
C ASP A 48 15.33 15.65 -8.38
#